data_AF-A0A7S2AX08-F1
#
_entry.id   AF-A0A7S2AX08-F1
#
_cell.length_a   1.000
_cell.length_b   1.000
_cell.length_c   1.000
_cell.angle_alpha   90.00
_cell.angle_beta   90.00
_cell.angle_gamma   90.00
#
_symmetry.space_group_name_H-M   'P 1'
#
loop_
_entity.id
_entity.type
_entity.pdbx_description
1 polymer ?
#
loop_
_entity_poly.entity_id
_entity_poly.type
_entity_poly.pdbx_seq_one_letter_code
_entity_poly.pdbx_strand_id
1 'polypeptide(L)'
;LGAFENVTLQYPDFARFQGPTGQNEDMHEYNEVRQRLKCKTFDYYLDFFHDIYENARVMPDEIFRLESVVAPGKCLDRSDSRPVQWMMGHAKMADGPAELKSCNTDTLSTQWWHMANRDDDGKCCKGLRGYLSDQCLGTKGSSDFRTSVCAIDGSDFSQKAKIKKVEGSVLGEVEVTLQNSNQCLTVQGDKIKVGSCGTPESRWRQTGTHLAMEREVYNALKAKQ
;
A
#
# COMPACT_ATOMS: atom_id res chain seq x y z
N LEU A 1 -18.89 -14.16 -13.76
CA LEU A 1 -18.09 -13.90 -12.54
C LEU A 1 -18.93 -13.40 -11.35
N GLY A 2 -20.27 -13.44 -11.45
CA GLY A 2 -21.18 -13.41 -10.29
C GLY A 2 -21.06 -12.14 -9.46
N ALA A 3 -21.00 -12.27 -8.13
CA ALA A 3 -20.89 -11.14 -7.22
C ALA A 3 -19.65 -10.27 -7.46
N PHE A 4 -18.53 -10.85 -7.91
CA PHE A 4 -17.28 -10.12 -8.21
C PHE A 4 -17.47 -9.14 -9.36
N GLU A 5 -18.00 -9.62 -10.47
CA GLU A 5 -18.29 -8.80 -11.65
C GLU A 5 -19.22 -7.62 -11.33
N ASN A 6 -20.31 -7.90 -10.62
CA ASN A 6 -21.27 -6.89 -10.21
C ASN A 6 -20.70 -5.81 -9.30
N VAL A 7 -19.63 -6.10 -8.56
CA VAL A 7 -18.97 -5.16 -7.65
C VAL A 7 -17.85 -4.43 -8.38
N THR A 8 -16.95 -5.16 -9.04
CA THR A 8 -15.77 -4.61 -9.71
C THR A 8 -16.14 -3.64 -10.83
N LEU A 9 -17.21 -3.92 -11.59
CA LEU A 9 -17.63 -3.02 -12.67
C LEU A 9 -18.14 -1.67 -12.16
N GLN A 10 -18.53 -1.54 -10.88
CA GLN A 10 -19.01 -0.27 -10.33
C GLN A 10 -17.89 0.78 -10.15
N TYR A 11 -16.63 0.36 -10.20
CA TYR A 11 -15.50 1.26 -9.99
C TYR A 11 -15.15 2.01 -11.29
N PRO A 12 -14.86 3.33 -11.23
CA PRO A 12 -14.55 4.14 -12.42
C PRO A 12 -13.42 3.56 -13.29
N ASP A 13 -12.43 2.92 -12.68
CA ASP A 13 -11.29 2.29 -13.38
C ASP A 13 -11.73 1.17 -14.34
N PHE A 14 -12.91 0.59 -14.10
CA PHE A 14 -13.50 -0.46 -14.91
C PHE A 14 -14.62 0.05 -15.85
N ALA A 15 -14.88 1.36 -15.90
CA ALA A 15 -15.93 1.94 -16.74
C ALA A 15 -15.76 1.61 -18.23
N ARG A 16 -14.52 1.37 -18.69
CA ARG A 16 -14.23 0.92 -20.07
C ARG A 16 -14.91 -0.42 -20.43
N PHE A 17 -15.27 -1.22 -19.43
CA PHE A 17 -15.95 -2.51 -19.62
C PHE A 17 -17.48 -2.39 -19.56
N GLN A 18 -18.04 -1.19 -19.29
CA GLN A 18 -19.49 -0.97 -19.13
C GLN A 18 -20.17 -0.28 -20.32
N GLY A 19 -19.42 0.14 -21.35
CA GLY A 19 -19.95 0.94 -22.47
C GLY A 19 -20.28 0.14 -23.75
N PRO A 20 -21.00 0.74 -24.73
CA PRO A 20 -21.32 0.13 -26.02
C PRO A 20 -20.10 -0.13 -26.93
N THR A 21 -18.99 0.57 -26.66
CA THR A 21 -17.65 0.31 -27.23
C THR A 21 -16.75 -0.46 -26.29
N GLY A 22 -17.18 -0.69 -25.04
CA GLY A 22 -16.55 -1.65 -24.18
C GLY A 22 -16.60 -2.96 -24.93
N GLN A 23 -15.45 -3.62 -25.08
CA GLN A 23 -15.47 -5.00 -25.49
C GLN A 23 -16.37 -5.66 -24.44
N ASN A 24 -17.62 -5.99 -24.81
CA ASN A 24 -18.42 -6.97 -24.12
C ASN A 24 -17.60 -8.24 -24.28
N GLU A 25 -16.54 -8.37 -23.49
CA GLU A 25 -15.76 -9.58 -23.42
C GLU A 25 -16.78 -10.63 -23.04
N ASP A 26 -17.05 -11.53 -23.98
CA ASP A 26 -17.99 -12.59 -23.75
C ASP A 26 -17.39 -13.48 -22.67
N MET A 27 -17.85 -13.29 -21.43
CA MET A 27 -17.36 -14.05 -20.30
C MET A 27 -17.89 -15.49 -20.29
N HIS A 28 -18.70 -15.88 -21.27
CA HIS A 28 -19.28 -17.22 -21.36
C HIS A 28 -18.21 -18.30 -21.50
N GLU A 29 -17.22 -18.11 -22.37
CA GLU A 29 -16.12 -19.07 -22.55
C GLU A 29 -15.35 -19.30 -21.24
N TYR A 30 -15.09 -18.24 -20.47
CA TYR A 30 -14.45 -18.35 -19.16
C TYR A 30 -15.30 -19.15 -18.16
N ASN A 31 -16.63 -18.99 -18.20
CA ASN A 31 -17.53 -19.74 -17.32
C ASN A 31 -17.56 -21.23 -17.68
N GLU A 32 -17.55 -21.59 -18.96
CA GLU A 32 -17.49 -22.99 -19.41
C GLU A 32 -16.18 -23.66 -18.96
N VAL A 33 -15.05 -22.97 -19.18
CA VAL A 33 -13.74 -23.45 -18.73
C VAL A 33 -13.71 -23.60 -17.21
N ARG A 34 -14.22 -22.62 -16.47
CA ARG A 34 -14.31 -22.66 -15.00
C ARG A 34 -15.14 -23.85 -14.51
N GLN A 35 -16.29 -24.12 -15.11
CA GLN A 35 -17.15 -25.25 -14.76
C GLN A 35 -16.49 -26.59 -15.08
N ARG A 36 -15.92 -26.71 -16.29
CA ARG A 36 -15.21 -27.92 -16.73
C ARG A 36 -14.02 -28.27 -15.83
N LEU A 37 -13.25 -27.26 -15.42
CA LEU A 37 -12.08 -27.43 -14.54
C LEU A 37 -12.45 -27.48 -13.05
N LYS A 38 -13.74 -27.32 -12.70
CA LYS A 38 -14.24 -27.27 -11.31
C LYS A 38 -13.46 -26.27 -10.44
N CYS A 39 -13.15 -25.10 -11.01
CA CYS A 39 -12.37 -24.07 -10.32
C CYS A 39 -13.09 -23.60 -9.05
N LYS A 40 -12.30 -23.31 -8.01
CA LYS A 40 -12.77 -22.66 -6.80
C LYS A 40 -13.14 -21.19 -7.05
N THR A 41 -13.90 -20.62 -6.13
CA THR A 41 -14.32 -19.22 -6.19
C THR A 41 -13.19 -18.28 -5.76
N PHE A 42 -13.35 -16.98 -6.03
CA PHE A 42 -12.33 -15.98 -5.67
C PHE A 42 -12.22 -15.77 -4.14
N ASP A 43 -13.33 -15.84 -3.42
CA ASP A 43 -13.35 -15.83 -1.95
C ASP A 43 -12.60 -17.02 -1.36
N TYR A 44 -12.77 -18.23 -1.91
CA TYR A 44 -11.97 -19.39 -1.51
C TYR A 44 -10.47 -19.14 -1.74
N TYR A 45 -10.10 -18.50 -2.85
CA TYR A 45 -8.70 -18.16 -3.13
C TYR A 45 -8.13 -17.19 -2.08
N LEU A 46 -8.87 -16.14 -1.74
CA LEU A 46 -8.45 -15.17 -0.72
C LEU A 46 -8.37 -15.81 0.67
N ASP A 47 -9.32 -16.69 1.02
CA ASP A 47 -9.29 -17.42 2.29
C ASP A 47 -8.11 -18.42 2.33
N PHE A 48 -7.82 -19.09 1.22
CA PHE A 48 -6.68 -20.02 1.12
C PHE A 48 -5.33 -19.30 1.27
N PHE A 49 -5.22 -18.08 0.74
CA PHE A 49 -4.03 -17.23 0.86
C PHE A 49 -4.21 -16.12 1.91
N HIS A 50 -5.04 -16.36 2.93
CA HIS A 50 -5.33 -15.39 3.99
C HIS A 50 -4.05 -14.90 4.69
N ASP A 51 -3.06 -15.77 4.85
CA ASP A 51 -1.76 -15.41 5.43
C ASP A 51 -1.00 -14.33 4.64
N ILE A 52 -1.25 -14.23 3.34
CA ILE A 52 -0.65 -13.24 2.45
C ILE A 52 -1.55 -12.00 2.39
N TYR A 53 -2.81 -12.17 2.03
CA TYR A 53 -3.68 -11.02 1.77
C TYR A 53 -4.10 -10.28 3.04
N GLU A 54 -4.38 -11.00 4.12
CA GLU A 54 -4.82 -10.41 5.38
C GLU A 54 -3.67 -10.30 6.38
N ASN A 55 -3.00 -11.41 6.71
CA ASN A 55 -1.98 -11.39 7.76
C ASN A 55 -0.73 -10.61 7.37
N ALA A 56 -0.35 -10.56 6.09
CA ALA A 56 0.73 -9.67 5.63
C ALA A 56 0.23 -8.30 5.11
N ARG A 57 -1.10 -8.07 5.13
CA ARG A 57 -1.79 -6.90 4.56
C ARG A 57 -1.34 -6.57 3.15
N VAL A 58 -1.22 -7.56 2.27
CA VAL A 58 -1.12 -7.29 0.83
C VAL A 58 -2.39 -6.59 0.35
N MET A 59 -3.53 -6.91 0.96
CA MET A 59 -4.79 -6.17 0.84
C MET A 59 -4.98 -5.29 2.09
N PRO A 60 -4.58 -4.01 2.07
CA PRO A 60 -4.69 -3.14 3.24
C PRO A 60 -6.15 -2.87 3.63
N ASP A 61 -6.38 -2.49 4.89
CA ASP A 61 -7.68 -1.92 5.26
C ASP A 61 -7.76 -0.48 4.74
N GLU A 62 -6.82 0.34 5.17
CA GLU A 62 -6.75 1.75 4.83
C GLU A 62 -5.43 2.08 4.13
N ILE A 63 -5.51 3.11 3.29
CA ILE A 63 -4.35 3.74 2.68
C ILE A 63 -4.31 5.21 3.05
N PHE A 64 -3.11 5.77 3.12
CA PHE A 64 -2.90 7.15 3.54
C PHE A 64 -1.66 7.75 2.88
N ARG A 65 -1.54 9.08 2.97
CA ARG A 65 -0.32 9.82 2.62
C ARG A 65 0.37 10.30 3.89
N LEU A 66 1.68 10.50 3.81
CA LEU A 66 2.47 11.08 4.89
C LEU A 66 3.01 12.43 4.43
N GLU A 67 2.41 13.51 4.94
CA GLU A 67 2.84 14.89 4.69
C GLU A 67 3.83 15.34 5.76
N SER A 68 4.92 16.01 5.36
CA SER A 68 5.92 16.54 6.28
C SER A 68 5.36 17.70 7.10
N VAL A 69 5.60 17.69 8.42
CA VAL A 69 5.25 18.83 9.29
C VAL A 69 6.18 20.03 9.05
N VAL A 70 7.47 19.78 8.80
CA VAL A 70 8.48 20.83 8.59
C VAL A 70 8.56 21.33 7.15
N ALA A 71 8.00 20.59 6.20
CA ALA A 71 7.84 21.01 4.81
C ALA A 71 6.37 20.84 4.34
N PRO A 72 5.45 21.74 4.78
CA PRO A 72 4.04 21.64 4.44
C PRO A 72 3.79 21.58 2.92
N GLY A 73 2.81 20.81 2.51
CA GLY A 73 2.51 20.54 1.10
C GLY A 73 3.47 19.56 0.43
N LYS A 74 4.41 18.97 1.18
CA LYS A 74 5.30 17.91 0.69
C LYS A 74 5.00 16.57 1.34
N CYS A 75 4.89 15.53 0.52
CA CYS A 75 4.53 14.18 0.90
C CYS A 75 5.66 13.17 0.59
N LEU A 76 5.71 12.10 1.38
CA LEU A 76 6.56 10.94 1.12
C LEU A 76 6.13 10.26 -0.19
N ASP A 77 7.07 10.15 -1.11
CA ASP A 77 6.87 9.62 -2.45
C ASP A 77 7.85 8.46 -2.70
N ARG A 78 7.32 7.33 -3.17
CA ARG A 78 8.16 6.33 -3.83
C ARG A 78 8.48 6.90 -5.21
N SER A 79 9.68 7.42 -5.39
CA SER A 79 10.07 8.01 -6.66
C SER A 79 10.34 6.93 -7.69
N ASP A 80 9.27 6.44 -8.31
CA ASP A 80 9.34 5.80 -9.62
C ASP A 80 9.18 6.93 -10.65
N SER A 81 10.13 7.07 -11.56
CA SER A 81 10.07 8.06 -12.64
C SER A 81 9.02 7.73 -13.71
N ARG A 82 8.25 6.66 -13.53
CA ARG A 82 7.29 6.16 -14.51
C ARG A 82 5.84 6.39 -14.10
N PRO A 83 4.92 6.51 -15.07
CA PRO A 83 3.50 6.64 -14.78
C PRO A 83 2.96 5.42 -14.03
N VAL A 84 2.16 5.67 -12.99
CA VAL A 84 1.57 4.63 -12.12
C VAL A 84 0.70 3.63 -12.88
N GLN A 85 0.19 4.01 -14.05
CA GLN A 85 -0.55 3.12 -14.97
C GLN A 85 0.23 1.85 -15.37
N TRP A 86 1.56 1.84 -15.21
CA TRP A 86 2.42 0.68 -15.49
C TRP A 86 2.93 -0.05 -14.24
N MET A 87 2.52 0.39 -13.04
CA MET A 87 3.02 -0.13 -11.75
C MET A 87 2.18 -1.28 -11.17
N MET A 88 1.08 -1.66 -11.81
CA MET A 88 0.27 -2.81 -11.36
C MET A 88 1.09 -4.11 -11.45
N GLY A 89 1.44 -4.67 -10.30
CA GLY A 89 1.83 -6.08 -10.14
C GLY A 89 3.33 -6.36 -10.04
N HIS A 90 4.22 -5.54 -10.61
CA HIS A 90 5.66 -5.75 -10.49
C HIS A 90 6.44 -4.44 -10.56
N ALA A 91 7.14 -4.07 -9.49
CA ALA A 91 8.18 -3.07 -9.61
C ALA A 91 9.31 -3.65 -10.48
N LYS A 92 9.37 -3.25 -11.76
CA LYS A 92 10.51 -3.61 -12.63
C LYS A 92 11.85 -3.10 -12.08
N MET A 93 11.83 -2.20 -11.09
CA MET A 93 12.99 -1.82 -10.31
C MET A 93 12.86 -2.49 -8.94
N ALA A 94 13.79 -3.39 -8.62
CA ALA A 94 13.81 -4.05 -7.32
C ALA A 94 14.01 -3.05 -6.17
N ASP A 95 14.71 -1.93 -6.45
CA ASP A 95 15.06 -0.87 -5.51
C ASP A 95 14.82 0.52 -6.11
N GLY A 96 14.29 1.45 -5.32
CA GLY A 96 14.05 2.84 -5.72
C GLY A 96 14.30 3.86 -4.59
N PRO A 97 14.47 5.16 -4.88
CA PRO A 97 14.59 6.18 -3.84
C PRO A 97 13.24 6.50 -3.19
N ALA A 98 13.27 6.86 -1.91
CA ALA A 98 12.16 7.53 -1.23
C ALA A 98 12.45 9.03 -1.19
N GLU A 99 11.51 9.85 -1.66
CA GLU A 99 11.72 11.27 -1.89
C GLU A 99 10.59 12.10 -1.29
N LEU A 100 10.87 13.39 -1.12
CA LEU A 100 9.90 14.37 -0.68
C LEU A 100 9.39 15.14 -1.91
N LYS A 101 8.13 14.92 -2.31
CA LYS A 101 7.51 15.58 -3.47
C LYS A 101 6.29 16.40 -3.08
N SER A 102 5.81 17.27 -3.96
CA SER A 102 4.55 17.97 -3.73
C SER A 102 3.42 16.96 -3.56
N CYS A 103 2.57 17.15 -2.55
CA CYS A 103 1.46 16.26 -2.28
C CYS A 103 0.49 16.22 -3.47
N ASN A 104 0.19 15.02 -3.95
CA ASN A 104 -0.77 14.76 -5.01
C ASN A 104 -2.01 14.09 -4.41
N THR A 105 -3.20 14.58 -4.77
CA THR A 105 -4.50 14.04 -4.33
C THR A 105 -5.01 12.90 -5.20
N ASP A 106 -4.38 12.61 -6.33
CA ASP A 106 -4.70 11.49 -7.20
C ASP A 106 -4.50 10.16 -6.46
N THR A 107 -5.52 9.29 -6.45
CA THR A 107 -5.51 7.96 -5.84
C THR A 107 -4.54 7.01 -6.54
N LEU A 108 -4.18 7.29 -7.79
CA LEU A 108 -3.17 6.57 -8.56
C LEU A 108 -1.77 7.19 -8.39
N SER A 109 -1.50 7.83 -7.25
CA SER A 109 -0.18 8.39 -6.94
C SER A 109 0.76 7.38 -6.26
N THR A 110 2.07 7.54 -6.44
CA THR A 110 3.11 6.81 -5.70
C THR A 110 3.27 7.25 -4.23
N GLN A 111 2.40 8.16 -3.76
CA GLN A 111 2.42 8.74 -2.42
C GLN A 111 1.48 8.03 -1.43
N TRP A 112 0.74 7.02 -1.90
CA TRP A 112 -0.15 6.24 -1.06
C TRP A 112 0.60 5.09 -0.41
N TRP A 113 0.44 4.97 0.91
CA TRP A 113 1.10 3.99 1.76
C TRP A 113 0.09 3.28 2.66
N HIS A 114 0.50 2.12 3.17
CA HIS A 114 -0.22 1.39 4.20
C HIS A 114 0.75 0.55 5.04
N MET A 115 0.29 0.16 6.22
CA MET A 115 1.03 -0.81 7.04
C MET A 115 0.95 -2.21 6.40
N ALA A 116 2.07 -2.93 6.40
CA ALA A 116 2.22 -4.24 5.77
C ALA A 116 3.22 -5.13 6.52
N ASN A 117 3.49 -6.31 5.95
CA ASN A 117 4.43 -7.34 6.42
C ASN A 117 4.05 -7.96 7.76
N ARG A 118 4.20 -9.28 7.87
CA ARG A 118 3.93 -10.00 9.11
C ARG A 118 4.92 -9.59 10.22
N ASP A 119 4.39 -9.57 11.43
CA ASP A 119 5.09 -9.52 12.70
C ASP A 119 5.50 -10.95 13.09
N ASP A 120 6.27 -11.07 14.17
CA ASP A 120 6.85 -12.33 14.65
C ASP A 120 5.76 -13.28 15.18
N ASP A 121 4.56 -12.77 15.51
CA ASP A 121 3.37 -13.55 15.88
C ASP A 121 2.59 -14.07 14.65
N GLY A 122 3.09 -13.80 13.44
CA GLY A 122 2.46 -14.17 12.18
C GLY A 122 1.33 -13.24 11.74
N LYS A 123 1.00 -12.20 12.51
CA LYS A 123 -0.04 -11.20 12.18
C LYS A 123 0.60 -9.90 11.74
N CYS A 124 -0.14 -9.00 11.10
CA CYS A 124 0.40 -7.70 10.70
C CYS A 124 0.47 -6.71 11.89
N CYS A 125 1.33 -5.69 11.93
CA CYS A 125 2.20 -5.18 10.86
C CYS A 125 3.56 -4.67 11.33
N LYS A 126 4.61 -4.98 10.56
CA LYS A 126 5.97 -4.45 10.79
C LYS A 126 6.58 -3.73 9.59
N GLY A 127 5.85 -3.34 8.55
CA GLY A 127 6.41 -2.66 7.38
C GLY A 127 5.54 -1.50 6.91
N LEU A 128 6.14 -0.58 6.14
CA LEU A 128 5.43 0.48 5.44
C LEU A 128 5.54 0.23 3.94
N ARG A 129 4.43 -0.17 3.33
CA ARG A 129 4.34 -0.54 1.92
C ARG A 129 3.64 0.55 1.14
N GLY A 130 4.12 0.86 -0.05
CA GLY A 130 3.37 1.78 -0.91
C GLY A 130 2.26 1.02 -1.65
N TYR A 131 1.07 1.59 -1.67
CA TYR A 131 -0.14 1.03 -2.27
C TYR A 131 0.06 0.67 -3.75
N LEU A 132 -0.66 -0.37 -4.22
CA LEU A 132 -0.58 -0.93 -5.57
C LEU A 132 0.82 -1.31 -6.07
N SER A 133 1.75 -1.58 -5.15
CA SER A 133 3.13 -1.98 -5.46
C SER A 133 3.59 -3.03 -4.48
N ASP A 134 4.59 -3.81 -4.86
CA ASP A 134 5.31 -4.78 -4.04
C ASP A 134 6.49 -4.15 -3.25
N GLN A 135 6.64 -2.81 -3.25
CA GLN A 135 7.75 -2.14 -2.59
C GLN A 135 7.44 -1.60 -1.19
N CYS A 136 8.36 -1.87 -0.26
CA CYS A 136 8.36 -1.42 1.12
C CYS A 136 9.48 -0.41 1.37
N LEU A 137 9.22 0.53 2.29
CA LEU A 137 10.21 1.47 2.79
C LEU A 137 11.23 0.75 3.69
N GLY A 138 12.51 1.05 3.52
CA GLY A 138 13.59 0.54 4.36
C GLY A 138 14.88 1.34 4.19
N THR A 139 15.94 0.97 4.92
CA THR A 139 17.21 1.73 4.93
C THR A 139 18.39 1.01 4.27
N LYS A 140 18.31 -0.31 4.06
CA LYS A 140 19.37 -1.17 3.47
C LYS A 140 20.80 -0.79 3.90
N GLY A 141 21.00 -0.50 5.19
CA GLY A 141 22.32 -0.17 5.75
C GLY A 141 22.85 1.22 5.42
N SER A 142 22.03 2.11 4.84
CA SER A 142 22.35 3.50 4.55
C SER A 142 21.59 4.46 5.48
N SER A 143 22.04 5.72 5.54
CA SER A 143 21.28 6.80 6.20
C SER A 143 20.02 7.21 5.42
N ASP A 144 19.84 6.66 4.22
CA ASP A 144 18.87 7.12 3.25
C ASP A 144 17.74 6.12 3.18
N PHE A 145 16.53 6.64 3.19
CA PHE A 145 15.37 5.79 2.97
C PHE A 145 15.24 5.44 1.50
N ARG A 146 15.03 4.16 1.26
CA ARG A 146 14.82 3.58 -0.06
C ARG A 146 13.58 2.71 -0.02
N THR A 147 13.09 2.40 -1.21
CA THR A 147 12.07 1.38 -1.41
C THR A 147 12.73 0.15 -1.99
N SER A 148 12.24 -1.02 -1.59
CA SER A 148 12.66 -2.31 -2.15
C SER A 148 11.52 -3.32 -2.11
N VAL A 149 11.61 -4.42 -2.86
CA VAL A 149 10.61 -5.51 -2.78
C VAL A 149 10.38 -5.93 -1.31
N CYS A 150 9.11 -5.96 -0.91
CA CYS A 150 8.68 -6.28 0.44
C CYS A 150 9.01 -7.73 0.81
N ALA A 151 9.67 -7.93 1.94
CA ALA A 151 9.68 -9.23 2.61
C ALA A 151 8.38 -9.39 3.41
N ILE A 152 7.31 -9.84 2.73
CA ILE A 152 5.95 -9.92 3.32
C ILE A 152 5.87 -10.83 4.55
N ASP A 153 6.81 -11.75 4.70
CA ASP A 153 6.95 -12.61 5.86
C ASP A 153 7.60 -11.92 7.08
N GLY A 154 8.06 -10.67 6.93
CA GLY A 154 8.71 -9.90 8.00
C GLY A 154 10.19 -10.24 8.20
N SER A 155 10.79 -11.04 7.31
CA SER A 155 12.17 -11.51 7.45
C SER A 155 13.22 -10.41 7.26
N ASP A 156 12.92 -9.38 6.46
CA ASP A 156 13.83 -8.25 6.23
C ASP A 156 13.73 -7.20 7.35
N PHE A 157 14.68 -7.25 8.29
CA PHE A 157 14.77 -6.29 9.39
C PHE A 157 14.98 -4.84 8.94
N SER A 158 15.53 -4.60 7.75
CA SER A 158 15.74 -3.25 7.24
C SER A 158 14.45 -2.56 6.78
N GLN A 159 13.38 -3.33 6.62
CA GLN A 159 12.03 -2.86 6.27
C GLN A 159 11.12 -2.76 7.50
N LYS A 160 11.64 -3.00 8.71
CA LYS A 160 10.82 -3.00 9.93
C LYS A 160 10.45 -1.58 10.37
N ALA A 161 9.21 -1.18 10.15
CA ALA A 161 8.66 0.13 10.50
C ALA A 161 7.43 0.04 11.40
N LYS A 162 7.18 1.09 12.18
CA LYS A 162 5.96 1.32 12.96
C LYS A 162 5.53 2.77 12.83
N ILE A 163 4.22 3.00 12.72
CA ILE A 163 3.64 4.34 12.83
C ILE A 163 3.14 4.52 14.25
N LYS A 164 3.62 5.56 14.93
CA LYS A 164 3.18 5.93 16.29
C LYS A 164 2.56 7.30 16.26
N LYS A 165 1.43 7.47 16.94
CA LYS A 165 0.86 8.80 17.16
C LYS A 165 1.75 9.58 18.12
N VAL A 166 1.97 10.85 17.83
CA VAL A 166 2.68 11.77 18.73
C VAL A 166 1.71 12.19 19.83
N GLU A 167 2.01 11.83 21.08
CA GLU A 167 1.18 12.22 22.22
C GLU A 167 1.08 13.74 22.35
N GLY A 168 -0.13 14.24 22.64
CA GLY A 168 -0.40 15.67 22.72
C GLY A 168 -0.45 16.41 21.39
N SER A 169 -0.28 15.73 20.25
CA SER A 169 -0.45 16.37 18.94
C SER A 169 -1.92 16.70 18.67
N VAL A 170 -2.21 17.98 18.43
CA VAL A 170 -3.56 18.47 18.11
C VAL A 170 -3.98 18.07 16.70
N LEU A 171 -3.03 17.89 15.78
CA LEU A 171 -3.27 17.64 14.36
C LEU A 171 -3.13 16.17 13.96
N GLY A 172 -3.05 15.26 14.94
CA GLY A 172 -2.88 13.84 14.68
C GLY A 172 -1.53 13.51 14.02
N GLU A 173 -0.47 14.21 14.42
CA GLU A 173 0.89 13.92 13.93
C GLU A 173 1.34 12.52 14.31
N VAL A 174 2.14 11.92 13.45
CA VAL A 174 2.69 10.58 13.60
C VAL A 174 4.21 10.58 13.35
N GLU A 175 4.87 9.58 13.90
CA GLU A 175 6.27 9.26 13.61
C GLU A 175 6.36 7.87 12.99
N VAL A 176 7.19 7.74 11.95
CA VAL A 176 7.53 6.44 11.36
C VAL A 176 8.85 5.98 11.95
N THR A 177 8.80 5.08 12.92
CA THR A 177 9.97 4.55 13.63
C THR A 177 10.50 3.27 12.97
N LEU A 178 11.80 3.20 12.77
CA LEU A 178 12.54 1.99 12.45
C LEU A 178 12.70 1.12 13.71
N GLN A 179 12.20 -0.11 13.67
CA GLN A 179 12.14 -0.94 14.87
C GLN A 179 13.50 -1.42 15.38
N ASN A 180 14.52 -1.44 14.52
CA ASN A 180 15.85 -1.94 14.84
C ASN A 180 16.79 -0.90 15.48
N SER A 181 16.49 0.39 15.35
CA SER A 181 17.42 1.44 15.78
C SER A 181 16.79 2.56 16.63
N ASN A 182 15.47 2.51 16.87
CA ASN A 182 14.73 3.60 17.51
C ASN A 182 14.95 4.96 16.82
N GLN A 183 15.23 4.92 15.51
CA GLN A 183 15.37 6.08 14.65
C GLN A 183 14.08 6.30 13.85
N CYS A 184 13.89 7.51 13.34
CA CYS A 184 12.67 7.88 12.64
C CYS A 184 12.95 8.35 11.21
N LEU A 185 11.92 8.20 10.37
CA LEU A 185 11.82 8.85 9.07
C LEU A 185 11.82 10.36 9.27
N THR A 186 12.87 11.03 8.83
CA THR A 186 13.13 12.44 9.14
C THR A 186 13.34 13.24 7.86
N VAL A 187 12.85 14.48 7.82
CA VAL A 187 13.11 15.41 6.72
C VAL A 187 14.34 16.27 7.03
N GLN A 188 15.35 16.20 6.17
CA GLN A 188 16.55 17.03 6.28
C GLN A 188 16.77 17.79 4.98
N GLY A 189 16.39 19.07 4.96
CA GLY A 189 16.36 19.87 3.74
C GLY A 189 15.29 19.34 2.77
N ASP A 190 15.70 18.99 1.56
CA ASP A 190 14.86 18.40 0.51
C ASP A 190 14.89 16.86 0.50
N LYS A 191 15.60 16.24 1.47
CA LYS A 191 15.83 14.80 1.51
C LYS A 191 15.15 14.13 2.69
N ILE A 192 14.91 12.83 2.51
CA ILE A 192 14.40 11.94 3.54
C ILE A 192 15.55 11.09 4.06
N LYS A 193 15.78 11.14 5.37
CA LYS A 193 16.93 10.55 6.06
C LYS A 193 16.50 9.85 7.34
N VAL A 194 17.34 8.94 7.79
CA VAL A 194 17.26 8.37 9.13
C VAL A 194 17.71 9.42 10.13
N GLY A 195 16.86 9.72 11.11
CA GLY A 195 17.12 10.74 12.13
C GLY A 195 16.60 10.36 13.52
N SER A 196 16.70 11.29 14.45
CA SER A 196 16.19 11.10 15.81
C SER A 196 14.67 11.24 15.83
N CYS A 197 13.99 10.40 16.62
CA CYS A 197 12.56 10.57 16.89
C CYS A 197 12.31 11.72 17.88
N GLY A 198 11.08 12.21 17.96
CA GLY A 198 10.65 13.28 18.87
C GLY A 198 10.90 14.70 18.34
N THR A 199 11.64 14.85 17.24
CA THR A 199 11.94 16.16 16.65
C THR A 199 10.87 16.57 15.63
N PRO A 200 10.65 17.88 15.37
CA PRO A 200 9.70 18.32 14.36
C PRO A 200 9.94 17.69 12.98
N GLU A 201 11.19 17.48 12.60
CA GLU A 201 11.60 16.89 11.32
C GLU A 201 11.19 15.42 11.17
N SER A 202 11.02 14.72 12.29
CA SER A 202 10.59 13.32 12.33
C SER A 202 9.07 13.14 12.31
N ARG A 203 8.31 14.24 12.37
CA ARG A 203 6.85 14.24 12.42
C ARG A 203 6.21 14.38 11.05
N TRP A 204 5.14 13.62 10.88
CA TRP A 204 4.35 13.54 9.66
C TRP A 204 2.87 13.74 10.00
N ARG A 205 2.08 14.26 9.07
CA ARG A 205 0.63 14.21 9.13
C ARG A 205 0.14 13.07 8.23
N GLN A 206 -0.67 12.19 8.80
CA GLN A 206 -1.38 11.20 8.01
C GLN A 206 -2.58 11.89 7.34
N THR A 207 -2.58 11.97 6.01
CA THR A 207 -3.62 12.69 5.26
C THR A 207 -4.29 11.80 4.22
N GLY A 208 -5.54 12.13 3.89
CA GLY A 208 -6.32 11.44 2.87
C GLY A 208 -6.67 10.00 3.18
N THR A 209 -6.71 9.59 4.46
CA THR A 209 -7.02 8.21 4.85
C THR A 209 -8.36 7.75 4.30
N HIS A 210 -8.38 6.64 3.57
CA HIS A 210 -9.60 6.00 3.09
C HIS A 210 -9.41 4.49 2.96
N LEU A 211 -10.53 3.77 2.80
CA LEU A 211 -10.55 2.33 2.65
C LEU A 211 -9.92 1.95 1.29
N ALA A 212 -9.10 0.91 1.27
CA ALA A 212 -8.54 0.41 0.02
C ALA A 212 -9.65 -0.20 -0.85
N MET A 213 -9.57 0.04 -2.16
CA MET A 213 -10.56 -0.47 -3.12
C MET A 213 -10.70 -1.99 -3.04
N GLU A 214 -9.58 -2.72 -2.94
CA GLU A 214 -9.61 -4.18 -2.84
C GLU A 214 -10.32 -4.65 -1.57
N ARG A 215 -10.18 -3.90 -0.47
CA ARG A 215 -10.89 -4.18 0.78
C ARG A 215 -12.38 -3.93 0.67
N GLU A 216 -12.77 -2.85 0.00
CA GLU A 216 -14.19 -2.58 -0.31
C GLU A 216 -14.81 -3.72 -1.11
N VAL A 217 -14.14 -4.14 -2.19
CA VAL A 217 -14.57 -5.28 -3.01
C VAL A 217 -14.68 -6.55 -2.18
N TYR A 218 -13.66 -6.88 -1.39
CA TYR A 218 -13.65 -8.07 -0.55
C TYR A 218 -14.81 -8.09 0.46
N ASN A 219 -15.01 -6.99 1.17
CA ASN A 219 -16.10 -6.87 2.14
C ASN A 219 -17.47 -7.01 1.47
N ALA A 220 -17.65 -6.41 0.29
CA ALA A 220 -18.89 -6.53 -0.49
C ALA A 220 -19.14 -7.97 -0.98
N LEU A 221 -18.10 -8.75 -1.24
CA LEU A 221 -18.24 -10.17 -1.60
C LEU A 221 -18.64 -11.02 -0.41
N LYS A 222 -18.00 -10.82 0.75
CA LYS A 222 -18.32 -11.54 1.98
C LYS A 222 -19.73 -11.25 2.48
N ALA A 223 -20.23 -10.02 2.32
CA ALA A 223 -21.58 -9.65 2.73
C ALA A 223 -22.71 -10.30 1.90
N LYS A 224 -22.39 -10.90 0.74
CA LYS A 224 -23.35 -11.55 -0.16
C LYS A 224 -23.41 -13.07 0.00
N GLN A 225 -22.65 -13.63 0.94
CA GLN A 225 -22.61 -15.06 1.27
C GLN A 225 -23.48 -15.34 2.49
#